data_AF-A0A2N5KRW1-F1
#
_entry.id   AF-A0A2N5KRW1-F1
#
_cell.length_a   1.000
_cell.length_b   1.000
_cell.length_c   1.000
_cell.angle_alpha   90.00
_cell.angle_beta   90.00
_cell.angle_gamma   90.00
#
_symmetry.space_group_name_H-M   'P 1'
#
loop_
_entity.id
_entity.type
_entity.pdbx_description
1 polymer ?
#
loop_
_entity_poly.entity_id
_entity_poly.type
_entity_poly.pdbx_seq_one_letter_code
_entity_poly.pdbx_strand_id
1 'polypeptide(L)'
;MIRDYLRSQATNLERAERLGERAARLEKAGIPSESARNRAERAREEVMAGLATLRGRFVEAAGNRDGARAFDRVIDMVCPTFKPLY
;
A
#
# COMPACT_ATOMS: atom_id res chain seq x y z
N MET A 1 4.36 -8.40 -14.63
CA MET A 1 3.84 -9.16 -13.46
C MET A 1 3.83 -8.27 -12.22
N ILE A 2 3.20 -8.66 -11.10
CA ILE A 2 3.01 -7.84 -9.88
C ILE A 2 4.29 -7.08 -9.46
N ARG A 3 5.47 -7.73 -9.52
CA ARG A 3 6.76 -7.10 -9.22
C ARG A 3 7.11 -5.90 -10.11
N ASP A 4 6.76 -5.94 -11.39
CA ASP A 4 7.03 -4.83 -12.32
C ASP A 4 6.12 -3.64 -12.02
N TYR A 5 4.86 -3.90 -11.66
CA TYR A 5 3.96 -2.85 -11.20
C TYR A 5 4.48 -2.21 -9.91
N LEU A 6 4.86 -3.02 -8.92
CA LEU A 6 5.42 -2.52 -7.66
C LEU A 6 6.69 -1.71 -7.91
N ARG A 7 7.55 -2.15 -8.82
CA ARG A 7 8.74 -1.39 -9.24
C ARG A 7 8.37 -0.07 -9.88
N SER A 8 7.36 -0.04 -10.77
CA SER A 8 6.88 1.20 -11.39
C SER A 8 6.25 2.17 -10.39
N GLN A 9 5.76 1.65 -9.25
CA GLN A 9 5.14 2.42 -8.18
C GLN A 9 6.07 2.64 -6.98
N ALA A 10 7.36 2.27 -7.08
CA ALA A 10 8.30 2.29 -5.95
C ALA A 10 8.34 3.67 -5.27
N THR A 11 8.41 4.75 -6.05
CA THR A 11 8.42 6.12 -5.53
C THR A 11 7.16 6.46 -4.71
N ASN A 12 5.99 5.97 -5.12
CA ASN A 12 4.73 6.21 -4.42
C ASN A 12 4.65 5.39 -3.12
N LEU A 13 5.11 4.14 -3.15
CA LEU A 13 5.22 3.27 -1.98
C LEU A 13 6.17 3.88 -0.93
N GLU A 14 7.38 4.23 -1.34
CA GLU A 14 8.39 4.87 -0.49
C GLU A 14 7.91 6.22 0.08
N ARG A 15 7.17 7.00 -0.72
CA ARG A 15 6.58 8.25 -0.26
C ARG A 15 5.53 8.01 0.82
N ALA A 16 4.62 7.07 0.61
CA ALA A 16 3.58 6.75 1.58
C ALA A 16 4.19 6.23 2.89
N GLU A 17 5.19 5.36 2.82
CA GLU A 17 5.91 4.84 3.98
C GLU A 17 6.62 5.97 4.76
N ARG A 18 7.42 6.81 4.08
CA ARG A 18 8.11 7.93 4.75
C ARG A 18 7.15 8.93 5.41
N LEU A 19 6.00 9.19 4.80
CA LEU A 19 4.98 10.06 5.40
C LEU A 19 4.36 9.41 6.64
N GLY A 20 4.07 8.11 6.59
CA GLY A 20 3.61 7.32 7.73
C GLY A 20 4.61 7.33 8.88
N GLU A 21 5.87 7.03 8.60
CA GLU A 21 6.95 7.08 9.60
C GLU A 21 7.12 8.47 10.21
N ARG A 22 7.01 9.51 9.40
CA ARG A 22 7.07 10.90 9.89
C ARG A 22 5.91 11.20 10.84
N ALA A 23 4.68 10.83 10.48
CA ALA A 23 3.53 11.04 11.34
C ALA A 23 3.68 10.26 12.67
N ALA A 24 4.09 9.00 12.61
CA ALA A 24 4.32 8.17 13.78
C ALA A 24 5.44 8.71 14.69
N ARG A 25 6.53 9.24 14.11
CA ARG A 25 7.62 9.86 14.89
C ARG A 25 7.15 11.11 15.62
N LEU A 26 6.34 11.95 14.98
CA LEU A 26 5.77 13.15 15.58
C LEU A 26 4.83 12.80 16.74
N GLU A 27 3.97 11.81 16.54
CA GLU A 27 3.08 11.30 17.58
C GLU A 27 3.86 10.74 18.79
N LYS A 28 4.88 9.90 18.55
CA LYS A 28 5.76 9.37 19.60
C LYS A 28 6.54 10.46 20.35
N ALA A 29 6.83 11.59 19.70
CA ALA A 29 7.48 12.74 20.33
C ALA A 29 6.51 13.62 21.14
N GLY A 30 5.22 13.28 21.21
CA GLY A 30 4.20 14.10 21.86
C GLY A 30 3.83 15.36 21.07
N ILE A 31 4.15 15.41 19.78
CA ILE A 31 3.87 16.54 18.88
C ILE A 31 2.94 16.05 17.76
N PRO A 32 1.68 15.66 18.09
CA PRO A 32 0.77 15.18 17.07
C PRO A 32 0.54 16.28 16.02
N SER A 33 0.67 15.90 14.75
CA SER A 33 0.47 16.81 13.62
C SER A 33 -0.61 16.25 12.70
N GLU A 34 -1.78 16.88 12.75
CA GLU A 34 -2.91 16.53 11.88
C GLU A 34 -2.51 16.63 10.40
N SER A 35 -1.77 17.67 10.01
CA SER A 35 -1.25 17.81 8.64
C SER A 35 -0.33 16.66 8.23
N ALA A 36 0.51 16.16 9.14
CA ALA A 36 1.37 15.01 8.85
C ALA A 36 0.54 13.73 8.71
N ARG A 37 -0.43 13.52 9.61
CA ARG A 37 -1.34 12.38 9.57
C ARG A 37 -2.17 12.36 8.28
N ASN A 38 -2.82 13.46 7.94
CA ASN A 38 -3.68 13.56 6.75
C ASN A 38 -2.89 13.35 5.45
N ARG A 39 -1.61 13.78 5.41
CA ARG A 39 -0.74 13.50 4.26
C ARG A 39 -0.32 12.03 4.19
N ALA A 40 -0.02 11.41 5.32
CA ALA A 40 0.29 9.99 5.38
C ALA A 40 -0.91 9.13 4.98
N GLU A 41 -2.09 9.47 5.48
CA GLU A 41 -3.36 8.80 5.16
C GLU A 41 -3.68 8.90 3.67
N ARG A 42 -3.66 10.11 3.09
CA ARG A 42 -3.90 10.30 1.65
C ARG A 42 -2.89 9.50 0.79
N ALA A 43 -1.61 9.53 1.13
CA ALA A 43 -0.61 8.77 0.38
C ALA A 43 -0.83 7.25 0.48
N ARG A 44 -1.28 6.76 1.64
CA ARG A 44 -1.66 5.36 1.83
C ARG A 44 -2.90 5.00 1.01
N GLU A 45 -3.93 5.84 1.00
CA GLU A 45 -5.14 5.62 0.21
C GLU A 45 -4.84 5.52 -1.29
N GLU A 46 -3.98 6.40 -1.82
CA GLU A 46 -3.53 6.37 -3.22
C GLU A 46 -2.87 5.04 -3.58
N VAL A 47 -1.95 4.55 -2.74
CA VAL A 47 -1.30 3.24 -2.90
C VAL A 47 -2.33 2.12 -2.85
N MET A 48 -3.22 2.12 -1.85
CA MET A 48 -4.22 1.07 -1.67
C MET A 48 -5.22 1.00 -2.83
N ALA A 49 -5.63 2.14 -3.38
CA ALA A 49 -6.49 2.21 -4.56
C ALA A 49 -5.78 1.63 -5.81
N GLY A 50 -4.50 1.92 -5.98
CA GLY A 50 -3.66 1.33 -7.03
C GLY A 50 -3.55 -0.19 -6.91
N LEU A 51 -3.26 -0.69 -5.71
CA LEU A 51 -3.19 -2.12 -5.42
C LEU A 51 -4.54 -2.83 -5.63
N ALA A 52 -5.65 -2.21 -5.22
CA ALA A 52 -6.99 -2.76 -5.45
C ALA A 52 -7.31 -2.88 -6.95
N THR A 53 -6.94 -1.87 -7.73
CA THR A 53 -7.09 -1.89 -9.20
C THR A 53 -6.27 -3.01 -9.84
N LEU A 54 -5.01 -3.16 -9.41
CA LEU A 54 -4.14 -4.23 -9.90
C LEU A 54 -4.69 -5.61 -9.51
N ARG A 55 -5.18 -5.76 -8.28
CA ARG A 55 -5.80 -6.99 -7.78
C ARG A 55 -6.99 -7.38 -8.64
N GLY A 56 -7.87 -6.43 -9.00
CA GLY A 56 -9.01 -6.67 -9.88
C GLY A 56 -8.58 -7.23 -11.24
N ARG A 57 -7.62 -6.57 -11.90
CA ARG A 57 -7.06 -7.03 -13.19
C ARG A 57 -6.40 -8.39 -13.10
N PHE A 58 -5.70 -8.66 -12.00
CA PHE A 58 -5.04 -9.95 -11.78
C PHE A 58 -6.05 -11.08 -11.61
N VAL A 59 -7.11 -10.86 -10.81
CA VAL A 59 -8.18 -11.84 -10.59
C VAL A 59 -8.94 -12.12 -11.88
N GLU A 60 -9.26 -11.08 -12.65
CA GLU A 60 -9.90 -11.21 -13.96
C GLU A 60 -9.05 -12.04 -14.92
N ALA A 61 -7.75 -11.76 -15.01
CA ALA A 61 -6.82 -12.51 -15.86
C ALA A 61 -6.59 -13.96 -15.38
N ALA A 62 -6.66 -14.22 -14.08
CA ALA A 62 -6.45 -15.55 -13.51
C ALA A 62 -7.67 -16.48 -13.68
N GLY A 63 -8.87 -15.93 -13.92
CA GLY A 63 -10.09 -16.70 -14.18
C GLY A 63 -10.63 -17.52 -13.01
N ASN A 64 -10.08 -17.38 -11.79
CA ASN A 64 -10.54 -18.10 -10.60
C ASN A 64 -10.34 -17.28 -9.31
N ARG A 65 -11.08 -17.67 -8.24
CA ARG A 65 -11.01 -17.02 -6.93
C ARG A 65 -9.67 -17.21 -6.20
N ASP A 66 -8.83 -18.17 -6.62
CA ASP A 66 -7.53 -18.38 -5.98
C ASP A 66 -6.49 -17.36 -6.41
N GLY A 67 -6.68 -16.69 -7.55
CA GLY A 67 -5.87 -15.55 -7.99
C GLY A 67 -5.87 -14.40 -6.98
N ALA A 68 -6.99 -14.15 -6.31
CA ALA A 68 -7.09 -13.13 -5.25
C ALA A 68 -6.17 -13.46 -4.07
N ARG A 69 -6.21 -14.70 -3.58
CA ARG A 69 -5.38 -15.15 -2.45
C ARG A 69 -3.89 -15.16 -2.81
N ALA A 70 -3.55 -15.53 -4.03
CA ALA A 70 -2.18 -15.48 -4.52
C ALA A 70 -1.65 -14.04 -4.59
N PHE A 71 -2.47 -13.11 -5.07
CA PHE A 71 -2.13 -11.69 -5.09
C PHE A 71 -1.88 -11.15 -3.67
N ASP A 72 -2.83 -11.38 -2.76
CA ASP A 72 -2.76 -10.86 -1.39
C ASP A 72 -1.51 -11.40 -0.66
N ARG A 73 -1.15 -12.69 -0.86
CA ARG A 73 0.09 -13.27 -0.32
C ARG A 73 1.36 -12.60 -0.85
N VAL A 74 1.40 -12.25 -2.14
CA VAL A 74 2.56 -11.57 -2.72
C VAL A 74 2.69 -10.15 -2.16
N ILE A 75 1.58 -9.43 -1.99
CA ILE A 75 1.59 -8.11 -1.37
C ILE A 75 2.05 -8.19 0.09
N ASP A 76 1.54 -9.14 0.87
CA ASP A 76 1.96 -9.35 2.26
C ASP A 76 3.48 -9.60 2.38
N MET A 77 4.07 -10.33 1.42
CA MET A 77 5.49 -10.65 1.41
C MET A 77 6.38 -9.49 0.95
N VAL A 78 5.93 -8.71 -0.05
CA VAL A 78 6.77 -7.70 -0.71
C VAL A 78 6.54 -6.29 -0.14
N CYS A 79 5.36 -6.02 0.38
CA CYS A 79 4.93 -4.70 0.86
C CYS A 79 4.05 -4.83 2.12
N PRO A 80 4.58 -5.39 3.24
CA PRO A 80 3.79 -5.69 4.44
C PRO A 80 3.08 -4.46 5.04
N THR A 81 3.65 -3.26 4.87
CA THR A 81 3.07 -1.97 5.30
C THR A 81 1.69 -1.70 4.66
N PHE A 82 1.45 -2.24 3.47
CA PHE A 82 0.21 -2.06 2.70
C PHE A 82 -0.62 -3.34 2.64
N LYS A 83 -0.45 -4.22 3.64
CA LYS A 83 -1.27 -5.42 3.78
C LYS A 83 -2.76 -5.06 3.74
N PRO A 84 -3.55 -5.72 2.88
CA PRO A 84 -4.99 -5.59 2.93
C PRO A 84 -5.57 -6.15 4.25
N LEU A 85 -6.47 -5.39 4.89
CA LEU A 85 -7.08 -5.71 6.20
C LEU A 85 -8.49 -6.31 6.10
N TYR A 86 -8.88 -6.83 4.93
CA TYR A 86 -10.25 -7.33 4.67
C TYR A 86 -10.53 -8.66 5.38
#